data_AF-A0A419SUI2-F1
#
_entry.id   AF-A0A419SUI2-F1
#
_cell.length_a   1.000
_cell.length_b   1.000
_cell.length_c   1.000
_cell.angle_alpha   90.00
_cell.angle_beta   90.00
_cell.angle_gamma   90.00
#
_symmetry.space_group_name_H-M   'P 1'
#
loop_
_entity.id
_entity.type
_entity.pdbx_description
1 polymer ?
#
loop_
_entity_poly.entity_id
_entity_poly.type
_entity_poly.pdbx_seq_one_letter_code
_entity_poly.pdbx_strand_id
1 'polypeptide(L)'
;MKGFVKEINSKKRRPLWQVLLVAFTAIVFLNILITSCNYLGNKYAAITSIGILAGFVVLSSFVVKRLLRSYVYTLFNDKLIFEQVIGNKRDVVLRVELDDIDYIKPYSEIDSVDNPQFTYKFICDKNYNNCYFGDFYKGGRKYRFVFRPSDRLINIINSKVNLNC
;
A
#
# COMPACT_ATOMS: atom_id res chain seq x y z
N MET A 1 -27.55 -13.94 9.11
CA MET A 1 -26.25 -14.63 9.28
C MET A 1 -25.14 -13.59 9.37
N LYS A 2 -24.43 -13.50 10.51
CA LYS A 2 -23.28 -12.58 10.66
C LYS A 2 -22.07 -13.16 9.93
N GLY A 3 -21.88 -12.76 8.67
CA GLY A 3 -20.73 -13.17 7.86
C GLY A 3 -19.49 -12.37 8.22
N PHE A 4 -18.50 -13.03 8.83
CA PHE A 4 -17.14 -12.50 8.96
C PHE A 4 -16.33 -12.95 7.76
N VAL A 5 -15.83 -12.00 6.98
CA VAL A 5 -15.02 -12.30 5.79
C VAL A 5 -13.75 -11.47 5.87
N LYS A 6 -12.62 -12.15 5.99
CA LYS A 6 -11.31 -11.53 6.07
C LYS A 6 -10.52 -11.88 4.83
N GLU A 7 -10.09 -10.86 4.10
CA GLU A 7 -9.22 -11.01 2.95
C GLU A 7 -7.89 -10.31 3.18
N ILE A 8 -6.82 -11.03 2.90
CA ILE A 8 -5.47 -10.50 3.01
C ILE A 8 -5.01 -10.22 1.59
N ASN A 9 -5.00 -8.94 1.22
CA ASN A 9 -4.33 -8.51 0.00
C ASN A 9 -2.84 -8.36 0.28
N SER A 10 -2.21 -9.53 0.40
CA SER A 10 -0.76 -9.61 0.40
C SER A 10 -0.29 -9.21 -0.98
N LYS A 11 0.64 -8.25 -1.03
CA LYS A 11 1.50 -8.04 -2.19
C LYS A 11 1.96 -9.42 -2.66
N LYS A 12 1.72 -9.77 -3.94
CA LYS A 12 2.29 -10.99 -4.55
C LYS A 12 3.76 -11.02 -4.14
N ARG A 13 4.18 -12.08 -3.43
CA ARG A 13 5.54 -12.17 -2.88
C ARG A 13 6.48 -11.75 -3.99
N ARG A 14 7.19 -10.64 -3.80
CA ARG A 14 8.21 -10.20 -4.75
C ARG A 14 9.14 -11.40 -4.90
N PRO A 15 9.41 -11.87 -6.12
CA PRO A 15 10.27 -13.03 -6.29
C PRO A 15 11.58 -12.72 -5.57
N LEU A 16 12.12 -13.69 -4.82
CA LEU A 16 13.31 -13.50 -3.97
C LEU A 16 14.46 -12.85 -4.75
N TRP A 17 14.57 -13.15 -6.05
CA TRP A 17 15.49 -12.49 -6.96
C TRP A 17 15.36 -10.96 -6.95
N GLN A 18 14.15 -10.38 -7.00
CA GLN A 18 14.00 -8.92 -6.97
C GLN A 18 14.51 -8.30 -5.67
N VAL A 19 14.38 -9.01 -4.54
CA VAL A 19 14.94 -8.57 -3.27
C VAL A 19 16.47 -8.68 -3.28
N LEU A 20 17.00 -9.80 -3.78
CA LEU A 20 18.43 -10.04 -3.94
C LEU A 20 19.09 -9.03 -4.90
N LEU A 21 18.43 -8.69 -6.01
CA LEU A 21 18.91 -7.72 -6.98
C LEU A 21 19.00 -6.34 -6.35
N VAL A 22 17.96 -5.92 -5.61
CA VAL A 22 17.98 -4.64 -4.88
C VAL A 22 19.11 -4.62 -3.84
N ALA A 23 19.30 -5.70 -3.09
CA ALA A 23 20.39 -5.81 -2.12
C ALA A 23 21.77 -5.74 -2.80
N PHE A 24 21.96 -6.47 -3.90
CA PHE A 24 23.19 -6.48 -4.68
C PHE A 24 23.51 -5.11 -5.28
N THR A 25 22.53 -4.46 -5.91
CA THR A 25 22.69 -3.09 -6.45
C THR A 25 23.06 -2.10 -5.34
N ALA A 26 22.49 -2.24 -4.14
CA ALA A 26 22.82 -1.37 -3.02
C ALA A 26 24.27 -1.55 -2.53
N ILE A 27 24.79 -2.78 -2.52
CA ILE A 27 26.19 -3.09 -2.17
C ILE A 27 27.15 -2.55 -3.23
N VAL A 28 26.84 -2.74 -4.52
CA VAL A 28 27.66 -2.21 -5.63
C VAL A 28 27.70 -0.69 -5.58
N PHE A 29 26.55 -0.05 -5.38
CA PHE A 29 26.44 1.41 -5.28
C PHE A 29 27.23 1.96 -4.08
N LEU A 30 27.17 1.29 -2.93
CA LEU A 30 28.00 1.61 -1.76
C LEU A 30 29.49 1.58 -2.07
N ASN A 31 29.97 0.52 -2.72
CA ASN A 31 31.38 0.37 -3.06
C ASN A 31 31.85 1.45 -4.04
N ILE A 32 31.01 1.83 -5.01
CA ILE A 32 31.30 2.94 -5.92
C ILE A 32 31.42 4.25 -5.12
N LEU A 33 30.48 4.55 -4.23
CA LEU A 33 30.52 5.76 -3.40
C LEU A 33 31.77 5.83 -2.52
N ILE A 34 32.15 4.73 -1.88
CA ILE A 34 33.37 4.65 -1.05
C ILE A 34 34.62 4.88 -1.90
N THR A 35 34.70 4.22 -3.07
CA THR A 35 35.84 4.36 -3.99
C THR A 35 35.97 5.79 -4.51
N SER A 36 34.85 6.43 -4.88
CA SER A 36 34.83 7.84 -5.29
C SER A 36 35.22 8.79 -4.16
N CYS A 37 34.91 8.47 -2.89
CA CYS A 37 35.33 9.29 -1.75
C CYS A 37 36.81 9.17 -1.45
N ASN A 38 37.40 7.98 -1.61
CA ASN A 38 38.84 7.80 -1.48
C ASN A 38 39.62 8.56 -2.56
N TYR A 39 39.01 8.81 -3.73
CA TYR A 39 39.59 9.65 -4.78
C TYR A 39 39.58 11.16 -4.42
N LEU A 40 38.67 11.62 -3.55
CA LEU A 40 38.50 13.04 -3.19
C LEU A 40 39.48 13.57 -2.12
N GLY A 41 40.49 12.78 -1.74
CA GLY A 41 41.57 13.19 -0.84
C GLY A 41 41.30 12.91 0.64
N ASN A 42 42.37 12.55 1.37
CA ASN A 42 42.34 12.01 2.73
C ASN A 42 41.62 12.86 3.78
N LYS A 43 41.51 14.18 3.58
CA LYS A 43 40.97 15.11 4.59
C LYS A 43 39.45 14.97 4.80
N TYR A 44 38.73 14.51 3.77
CA TYR A 44 37.27 14.37 3.82
C TYR A 44 36.80 12.91 3.79
N ALA A 45 37.68 11.97 3.47
CA ALA A 45 37.35 10.55 3.32
C ALA A 45 36.63 9.97 4.56
N ALA A 46 37.06 10.32 5.77
CA ALA A 46 36.44 9.83 7.01
C ALA A 46 35.01 10.36 7.20
N ILE A 47 34.80 11.67 7.03
CA ILE A 47 33.48 12.32 7.21
C ILE A 47 32.51 11.82 6.14
N THR A 48 32.97 11.73 4.88
CA THR A 48 32.11 11.28 3.78
C THR A 48 31.75 9.80 3.91
N SER A 49 32.66 8.96 4.42
CA SER A 49 32.37 7.55 4.70
C SER A 49 31.27 7.38 5.74
N ILE A 50 31.30 8.15 6.85
CA ILE A 50 30.25 8.13 7.87
C ILE A 50 28.90 8.56 7.27
N GLY A 51 28.90 9.63 6.47
CA GLY A 51 27.69 10.12 5.79
C GLY A 51 27.07 9.08 4.87
N ILE A 52 27.89 8.38 4.08
CA ILE A 52 27.44 7.29 3.19
C ILE A 52 26.83 6.14 3.99
N LEU A 53 27.47 5.74 5.09
CA LEU A 53 27.00 4.65 5.94
C LEU A 53 25.64 4.99 6.57
N ALA A 54 25.49 6.20 7.10
CA ALA A 54 24.22 6.69 7.62
C ALA A 54 23.14 6.73 6.52
N GLY A 55 23.46 7.26 5.34
CA GLY A 55 22.55 7.28 4.18
C GLY A 55 22.10 5.88 3.76
N PHE A 56 23.00 4.90 3.79
CA PHE A 56 22.69 3.51 3.46
C PHE A 56 21.74 2.86 4.48
N VAL A 57 21.94 3.10 5.78
CA VAL A 57 21.03 2.61 6.82
C VAL A 57 19.62 3.19 6.62
N VAL A 58 19.51 4.48 6.30
CA VAL A 58 18.23 5.12 6.00
C VAL A 58 17.59 4.53 4.75
N LEU A 59 18.35 4.39 3.66
CA LEU A 59 17.84 3.88 2.39
C LEU A 59 17.39 2.42 2.48
N SER A 60 18.21 1.56 3.09
CA SER A 60 17.88 0.15 3.31
C SER A 60 16.64 -0.01 4.17
N SER A 61 16.53 0.77 5.26
CA SER A 61 15.33 0.80 6.10
C SER A 61 14.09 1.22 5.32
N PHE A 62 14.20 2.23 4.45
CA PHE A 62 13.11 2.67 3.59
C PHE A 62 12.66 1.59 2.60
N VAL A 63 13.62 0.91 1.96
CA VAL A 63 13.36 -0.18 1.02
C VAL A 63 12.67 -1.36 1.72
N VAL A 64 13.19 -1.80 2.87
CA VAL A 64 12.59 -2.90 3.65
C VAL A 64 11.16 -2.56 4.07
N LYS A 65 10.92 -1.36 4.62
CA LYS A 65 9.57 -0.89 4.98
C LYS A 65 8.62 -0.90 3.78
N ARG A 66 9.10 -0.52 2.60
CA ARG A 66 8.31 -0.53 1.35
C ARG A 66 8.07 -1.94 0.81
N LEU A 67 8.96 -2.88 1.09
CA LEU A 67 8.83 -4.28 0.70
C LEU A 67 7.83 -5.04 1.59
N LEU A 68 7.87 -4.79 2.91
CA LEU A 68 7.05 -5.49 3.91
C LEU A 68 5.63 -4.92 4.07
N ARG A 69 5.33 -3.77 3.45
CA ARG A 69 3.98 -3.18 3.49
C ARG A 69 2.99 -4.06 2.73
N SER A 70 1.94 -4.51 3.42
CA SER A 70 0.79 -5.24 2.89
C SER A 70 -0.50 -4.62 3.42
N TYR A 71 -1.63 -4.91 2.77
CA TYR A 71 -2.93 -4.43 3.22
C TYR A 71 -3.89 -5.59 3.47
N VAL A 72 -4.72 -5.47 4.49
CA VAL A 72 -5.72 -6.48 4.87
C VAL A 72 -7.07 -5.79 4.92
N TYR A 73 -8.07 -6.44 4.36
CA TYR A 73 -9.45 -5.96 4.37
C TYR A 73 -10.31 -6.94 5.14
N THR A 74 -11.02 -6.44 6.13
CA THR A 74 -11.92 -7.25 6.94
C THR A 74 -13.32 -6.69 6.83
N LEU A 75 -14.26 -7.53 6.40
CA LEU A 75 -15.68 -7.24 6.45
C LEU A 75 -16.24 -7.85 7.74
N PHE A 76 -16.70 -7.00 8.64
CA PHE A 76 -17.26 -7.40 9.93
C PHE A 76 -18.43 -6.51 10.32
N ASN A 77 -19.59 -7.11 10.63
CA ASN A 77 -20.82 -6.40 11.04
C ASN A 77 -21.13 -5.19 10.16
N ASP A 78 -21.17 -5.39 8.84
CA ASP A 78 -21.49 -4.33 7.86
C ASP A 78 -20.52 -3.15 7.88
N LYS A 79 -19.29 -3.39 8.34
CA LYS A 79 -18.17 -2.45 8.27
C LYS A 79 -17.04 -3.06 7.47
N LEU A 80 -16.52 -2.27 6.54
CA LEU A 80 -15.31 -2.57 5.78
C LEU A 80 -14.12 -1.89 6.46
N ILE A 81 -13.22 -2.70 6.99
CA ILE A 81 -12.04 -2.25 7.74
C ILE A 81 -10.81 -2.49 6.89
N PHE A 82 -10.05 -1.43 6.63
CA PHE A 82 -8.77 -1.46 5.93
C PHE A 82 -7.64 -1.34 6.95
N GLU A 83 -6.79 -2.36 6.99
CA GLU A 83 -5.61 -2.43 7.84
C GLU A 83 -4.34 -2.40 7.00
N GLN A 84 -3.35 -1.65 7.45
CA GLN A 84 -2.00 -1.71 6.92
C GLN A 84 -1.16 -2.62 7.82
N VAL A 85 -0.49 -3.58 7.19
CA VAL A 85 0.39 -4.53 7.87
C VAL A 85 1.83 -4.24 7.47
N ILE A 86 2.70 -4.05 8.46
CA ILE A 86 4.14 -3.92 8.27
C ILE A 86 4.81 -4.89 9.24
N GLY A 87 5.38 -5.98 8.70
CA GLY A 87 5.90 -7.06 9.53
C GLY A 87 4.79 -7.67 10.40
N ASN A 88 4.94 -7.61 11.73
CA ASN A 88 3.94 -8.10 12.69
C ASN A 88 2.95 -7.04 13.18
N LYS A 89 3.18 -5.75 12.86
CA LYS A 89 2.30 -4.66 13.29
C LYS A 89 1.12 -4.53 12.32
N ARG A 90 -0.09 -4.37 12.86
CA ARG A 90 -1.32 -4.06 12.11
C ARG A 90 -1.88 -2.74 12.61
N ASP A 91 -2.02 -1.78 11.70
CA ASP A 91 -2.61 -0.47 12.00
C ASP A 91 -3.88 -0.31 11.17
N VAL A 92 -5.01 0.00 11.82
CA VAL A 92 -6.26 0.30 11.11
C VAL A 92 -6.13 1.67 10.46
N VAL A 93 -6.27 1.73 9.14
CA VAL A 93 -6.13 2.98 8.37
C VAL A 93 -7.48 3.60 8.08
N LEU A 94 -8.47 2.77 7.73
CA LEU A 94 -9.81 3.25 7.39
C LEU A 94 -10.87 2.26 7.86
N ARG A 95 -11.99 2.78 8.36
CA ARG A 95 -13.22 2.03 8.62
C ARG A 95 -14.35 2.75 7.89
N VAL A 96 -15.09 2.00 7.09
CA VAL A 96 -16.24 2.49 6.32
C VAL A 96 -17.44 1.61 6.66
N GLU A 97 -18.57 2.21 7.00
CA GLU A 97 -19.83 1.48 7.16
C GLU A 97 -20.38 1.21 5.77
N LEU A 98 -20.91 0.00 5.52
CA LEU A 98 -21.43 -0.33 4.19
C LEU A 98 -22.57 0.60 3.76
N ASP A 99 -23.34 1.11 4.73
CA ASP A 99 -24.45 2.04 4.50
C ASP A 99 -23.96 3.45 4.09
N ASP A 100 -22.72 3.81 4.40
CA ASP A 100 -22.11 5.08 3.98
C ASP A 100 -21.52 4.99 2.54
N ILE A 101 -21.46 3.78 1.98
CA ILE A 101 -20.89 3.53 0.65
C ILE A 101 -21.97 3.75 -0.40
N ASP A 102 -21.72 4.69 -1.31
CA ASP A 102 -22.63 5.02 -2.40
C ASP A 102 -22.60 3.94 -3.48
N TYR A 103 -21.40 3.56 -3.93
CA TYR A 103 -21.21 2.47 -4.87
C TYR A 103 -19.78 1.93 -4.83
N ILE A 104 -19.59 0.72 -5.35
CA ILE A 104 -18.27 0.13 -5.62
C ILE A 104 -18.22 -0.31 -7.09
N LYS A 105 -17.24 0.20 -7.83
CA LYS A 105 -17.08 -0.06 -9.28
C LYS A 105 -15.65 -0.42 -9.64
N PRO A 106 -15.43 -1.11 -10.77
CA PRO A 106 -14.10 -1.31 -11.32
C PRO A 106 -13.37 0.02 -11.51
N TYR A 107 -12.06 0.05 -11.23
CA TYR A 107 -11.24 1.26 -11.34
C TYR A 107 -11.22 1.85 -12.77
N SER A 108 -11.49 1.03 -13.79
CA SER A 108 -11.63 1.48 -15.18
C SER A 108 -12.83 2.41 -15.42
N GLU A 109 -13.84 2.36 -14.55
CA GLU A 109 -15.06 3.18 -14.64
C GLU A 109 -14.95 4.48 -13.84
N ILE A 110 -13.73 4.86 -13.42
CA ILE A 110 -13.52 6.09 -12.68
C ILE A 110 -13.83 7.29 -13.59
N ASP A 111 -14.85 8.05 -13.23
CA ASP A 111 -15.16 9.30 -13.92
C ASP A 111 -14.11 10.35 -13.51
N SER A 112 -13.42 10.91 -14.50
CA SER A 112 -12.39 11.94 -14.28
C SER A 112 -12.98 13.27 -13.82
N VAL A 113 -14.30 13.47 -13.96
CA VAL A 113 -15.02 14.66 -13.48
C VAL A 113 -15.33 14.56 -11.98
N ASP A 114 -15.40 13.35 -11.44
CA ASP A 114 -15.78 13.10 -10.05
C ASP A 114 -14.56 13.16 -9.11
N ASN A 115 -14.40 14.32 -8.45
CA ASN A 115 -13.27 14.62 -7.57
C ASN A 115 -13.64 14.43 -6.08
N PRO A 116 -13.24 13.32 -5.44
CA PRO A 116 -13.37 13.15 -4.00
C PRO A 116 -12.43 14.10 -3.26
N GLN A 117 -12.76 14.44 -2.01
CA GLN A 117 -11.87 15.26 -1.18
C GLN A 117 -10.53 14.57 -0.92
N PHE A 118 -10.55 13.24 -0.74
CA PHE A 118 -9.34 12.46 -0.53
C PHE A 118 -9.53 11.02 -1.02
N THR A 119 -8.45 10.45 -1.56
CA THR A 119 -8.43 9.06 -2.04
C THR A 119 -7.47 8.20 -1.22
N TYR A 120 -8.02 7.24 -0.48
CA TYR A 120 -7.27 6.20 0.21
C TYR A 120 -6.87 5.09 -0.76
N LYS A 121 -5.57 4.82 -0.91
CA LYS A 121 -5.07 3.77 -1.82
C LYS A 121 -4.54 2.57 -1.04
N PHE A 122 -5.30 1.49 -1.09
CA PHE A 122 -4.96 0.18 -0.53
C PHE A 122 -4.50 -0.76 -1.65
N ILE A 123 -3.51 -0.34 -2.42
CA ILE A 123 -2.90 -1.16 -3.46
C ILE A 123 -1.39 -1.13 -3.29
N CYS A 124 -0.75 -2.30 -3.41
CA CYS A 124 0.69 -2.45 -3.18
C CYS A 124 1.54 -2.16 -4.42
N ASP A 125 0.92 -2.09 -5.60
CA ASP A 125 1.56 -1.85 -6.89
C ASP A 125 0.82 -0.74 -7.65
N LYS A 126 1.42 -0.28 -8.77
CA LYS A 126 0.81 0.70 -9.66
C LYS A 126 -0.09 0.05 -10.72
N ASN A 127 -0.33 -1.26 -10.63
CA ASN A 127 -1.22 -1.93 -11.57
C ASN A 127 -2.65 -1.70 -11.09
N TYR A 128 -3.50 -1.13 -11.94
CA TYR A 128 -4.90 -0.89 -11.59
C TYR A 128 -5.84 -1.97 -12.17
N ASN A 129 -5.31 -3.00 -12.82
CA ASN A 129 -6.10 -4.13 -13.29
C ASN A 129 -6.71 -4.86 -12.09
N ASN A 130 -7.99 -5.18 -12.20
CA ASN A 130 -8.81 -5.81 -11.16
C ASN A 130 -8.88 -5.01 -9.86
N CYS A 131 -8.54 -3.72 -9.89
CA CYS A 131 -8.79 -2.83 -8.76
C CYS A 131 -10.22 -2.32 -8.84
N TYR A 132 -10.82 -2.12 -7.67
CA TYR A 132 -12.11 -1.50 -7.49
C TYR A 132 -11.93 -0.20 -6.71
N PHE A 133 -12.81 0.75 -6.95
CA PHE A 133 -12.95 1.94 -6.12
C PHE A 133 -14.34 2.01 -5.53
N GLY A 134 -14.45 2.58 -4.34
CA GLY A 134 -15.73 2.91 -3.72
C GLY A 134 -15.71 4.31 -3.15
N ASP A 135 -16.83 5.00 -3.33
CA ASP A 135 -17.04 6.32 -2.77
C ASP A 135 -17.95 6.22 -1.55
N PHE A 136 -17.60 6.98 -0.52
CA PHE A 136 -18.36 7.02 0.72
C PHE A 136 -18.42 8.44 1.26
N TYR A 137 -19.49 8.73 2.00
CA TYR A 137 -19.67 10.03 2.63
C TYR A 137 -19.37 9.94 4.12
N LYS A 138 -18.59 10.90 4.62
CA LYS A 138 -18.33 11.04 6.05
C LYS A 138 -18.31 12.50 6.45
N GLY A 139 -19.18 12.89 7.37
CA GLY A 139 -19.30 14.30 7.79
C GLY A 139 -19.63 15.25 6.63
N GLY A 140 -20.51 14.82 5.72
CA GLY A 140 -20.92 15.60 4.54
C GLY A 140 -19.87 15.73 3.44
N ARG A 141 -18.74 15.02 3.54
CA ARG A 141 -17.67 15.06 2.55
C ARG A 141 -17.49 13.71 1.88
N LYS A 142 -17.24 13.75 0.57
CA LYS A 142 -17.01 12.57 -0.27
C LYS A 142 -15.55 12.13 -0.19
N TYR A 143 -15.35 10.86 0.10
CA TYR A 143 -14.05 10.20 0.14
C TYR A 143 -14.07 9.00 -0.79
N ARG A 144 -12.90 8.66 -1.34
CA ARG A 144 -12.72 7.49 -2.21
C ARG A 144 -11.75 6.52 -1.57
N PHE A 145 -12.02 5.22 -1.63
CA PHE A 145 -11.02 4.19 -1.38
C PHE A 145 -10.81 3.35 -2.63
N VAL A 146 -9.56 2.93 -2.85
CA VAL A 146 -9.16 2.06 -3.96
C VAL A 146 -8.50 0.83 -3.38
N PHE A 147 -8.96 -0.35 -3.78
CA PHE A 147 -8.48 -1.63 -3.26
C PHE A 147 -8.61 -2.71 -4.34
N ARG A 148 -7.97 -3.86 -4.10
CA ARG A 148 -8.06 -5.03 -4.98
C ARG A 148 -8.69 -6.19 -4.19
N PRO A 149 -10.03 -6.28 -4.15
CA PRO A 149 -10.76 -7.37 -3.52
C PRO A 149 -10.70 -8.67 -4.34
N SER A 150 -11.04 -9.81 -3.74
CA SER A 150 -11.40 -10.99 -4.50
C SER A 150 -12.84 -10.92 -5.01
N ASP A 151 -13.16 -11.72 -6.02
CA ASP A 151 -14.52 -11.86 -6.56
C ASP A 151 -15.53 -12.23 -5.46
N ARG A 152 -15.12 -13.05 -4.49
CA ARG A 152 -15.95 -13.44 -3.34
C ARG A 152 -16.32 -12.23 -2.50
N LEU A 153 -15.36 -11.37 -2.17
CA LEU A 153 -15.61 -10.18 -1.34
C LEU A 153 -16.48 -9.15 -2.07
N ILE A 154 -16.24 -8.92 -3.36
CA ILE A 154 -17.10 -8.04 -4.17
C ILE A 154 -18.53 -8.55 -4.21
N ASN A 155 -18.74 -9.85 -4.44
CA ASN A 155 -20.10 -10.41 -4.48
C ASN A 155 -20.83 -10.22 -3.14
N ILE A 156 -20.13 -10.39 -2.01
CA ILE A 156 -20.72 -10.14 -0.69
C ILE A 156 -21.03 -8.66 -0.49
N ILE A 157 -20.13 -7.75 -0.87
CA ILE A 157 -20.37 -6.31 -0.70
C ILE A 157 -21.52 -5.86 -1.60
N ASN A 158 -21.53 -6.23 -2.87
CA ASN A 158 -22.59 -5.90 -3.82
C ASN A 158 -23.94 -6.46 -3.37
N SER A 159 -23.97 -7.67 -2.80
CA SER A 159 -25.21 -8.24 -2.24
C SER A 159 -25.78 -7.45 -1.08
N LYS A 160 -24.99 -6.60 -0.41
CA LYS A 160 -25.44 -5.77 0.72
C LYS A 160 -25.69 -4.33 0.33
N VAL A 161 -24.81 -3.76 -0.49
CA VAL A 161 -24.92 -2.38 -0.99
C VAL A 161 -26.11 -2.23 -1.94
N ASN A 162 -26.33 -3.21 -2.84
CA ASN A 162 -27.47 -3.17 -3.77
C ASN A 162 -28.82 -3.54 -3.14
N LEU A 163 -28.87 -4.04 -1.89
CA LEU A 163 -30.13 -4.24 -1.17
C LEU A 163 -30.70 -2.93 -0.61
N ASN A 164 -29.91 -1.85 -0.62
CA ASN A 164 -30.30 -0.52 -0.15
C ASN A 164 -30.72 0.42 -1.28
N CYS A 165 -30.94 -0.09 -2.50
CA CYS A 165 -31.53 0.65 -3.63
C CYS A 165 -32.98 0.23 -3.89
#